data_AF-A0A952HYZ8-F1
#
_entry.id   AF-A0A952HYZ8-F1
#
_cell.length_a   1.000
_cell.length_b   1.000
_cell.length_c   1.000
_cell.angle_alpha   90.00
_cell.angle_beta   90.00
_cell.angle_gamma   90.00
#
_symmetry.space_group_name_H-M   'P 1'
#
loop_
_entity.id
_entity.type
_entity.pdbx_description
1 polymer ?
#
loop_
_entity_poly.entity_id
_entity_poly.type
_entity_poly.pdbx_seq_one_letter_code
_entity_poly.pdbx_strand_id
1 'polypeptide(L)'
;MNISNGLLLLAVAIVCGCQSEQIPADAQLSVTPSIRSFEVTSTHTSGDCDYQENVFQDVPLLYALSTSEGAPIGGATLSIIADFTEQTFSGLPVLALYDDFNGNGVVDADTELVSGGTDVGFTTRTSRYNGDRLIWVRVNLSCAFSAEIFAYSGTASATASISVAVHEPGEIQPEAPPEPVSPEPVEPEIQPSNDPPILPVALSIFP
;
A
#
# COMPACT_ATOMS: atom_id res chain seq x y z
N MET A 1 -39.75 -62.65 30.30
CA MET A 1 -38.79 -61.60 30.72
C MET A 1 -38.32 -60.90 29.46
N ASN A 2 -38.78 -59.67 29.24
CA ASN A 2 -38.54 -58.89 28.03
C ASN A 2 -37.28 -58.05 28.21
N ILE A 3 -36.30 -58.22 27.33
CA ILE A 3 -35.12 -57.36 27.27
C ILE A 3 -35.35 -56.39 26.11
N SER A 4 -35.63 -55.14 26.45
CA SER A 4 -35.86 -54.05 25.51
C SER A 4 -34.50 -53.50 25.06
N ASN A 5 -34.14 -53.76 23.80
CA ASN A 5 -32.94 -53.21 23.15
C ASN A 5 -33.20 -51.74 22.78
N GLY A 6 -32.77 -50.83 23.65
CA GLY A 6 -32.73 -49.40 23.37
C GLY A 6 -31.62 -49.07 22.39
N LEU A 7 -31.97 -48.89 21.13
CA LEU A 7 -31.09 -48.39 20.07
C LEU A 7 -30.84 -46.89 20.29
N LEU A 8 -29.71 -46.56 20.93
CA LEU A 8 -29.25 -45.19 21.13
C LEU A 8 -28.65 -44.66 19.80
N LEU A 9 -29.46 -43.96 19.01
CA LEU A 9 -29.00 -43.25 17.81
C LEU A 9 -28.18 -42.03 18.23
N LEU A 10 -26.84 -42.17 18.19
CA LEU A 10 -25.90 -41.08 18.39
C LEU A 10 -25.79 -40.29 17.06
N ALA A 11 -26.61 -39.26 16.91
CA ALA A 11 -26.53 -38.32 15.80
C ALA A 11 -25.28 -37.43 15.97
N VAL A 12 -24.17 -37.83 15.35
CA VAL A 12 -22.98 -36.98 15.20
C VAL A 12 -23.32 -35.89 14.17
N ALA A 13 -23.77 -34.74 14.66
CA ALA A 13 -23.85 -33.52 13.87
C ALA A 13 -22.42 -33.10 13.56
N ILE A 14 -21.93 -33.47 12.37
CA ILE A 14 -20.73 -32.89 11.78
C ILE A 14 -21.10 -31.43 11.49
N VAL A 15 -20.84 -30.57 12.46
CA VAL A 15 -20.79 -29.13 12.24
C VAL A 15 -19.53 -28.94 11.40
N CYS A 16 -19.68 -29.03 10.07
CA CYS A 16 -18.71 -28.44 9.14
C CYS A 16 -18.67 -26.95 9.49
N GLY A 17 -17.75 -26.59 10.39
CA GLY A 17 -17.42 -25.21 10.64
C GLY A 17 -16.94 -24.64 9.32
N CYS A 18 -17.77 -23.83 8.67
CA CYS A 18 -17.32 -22.94 7.62
C CYS A 18 -16.17 -22.14 8.22
N GLN A 19 -14.93 -22.47 7.84
CA GLN A 19 -13.79 -21.66 8.20
C GLN A 19 -14.04 -20.31 7.52
N SER A 20 -14.31 -19.29 8.33
CA SER A 20 -14.69 -17.94 7.91
C SER A 20 -13.54 -17.16 7.24
N GLU A 21 -12.52 -17.86 6.76
CA GLU A 21 -11.32 -17.31 6.13
C GLU A 21 -11.26 -17.62 4.63
N GLN A 22 -12.39 -18.00 4.02
CA GLN A 22 -12.47 -18.12 2.57
C GLN A 22 -12.62 -16.74 1.94
N ILE A 23 -11.61 -16.35 1.16
CA ILE A 23 -11.63 -15.13 0.36
C ILE A 23 -12.43 -15.39 -0.92
N PRO A 24 -13.34 -14.49 -1.33
CA PRO A 24 -14.07 -14.60 -2.59
C PRO A 24 -13.14 -14.74 -3.80
N ALA A 25 -13.58 -15.49 -4.82
CA ALA A 25 -12.77 -15.73 -6.02
C ALA A 25 -12.56 -14.46 -6.88
N ASP A 26 -13.38 -13.43 -6.68
CA ASP A 26 -13.31 -12.14 -7.36
C ASP A 26 -12.61 -11.06 -6.51
N ALA A 27 -11.96 -11.45 -5.41
CA ALA A 27 -11.22 -10.51 -4.57
C ALA A 27 -10.05 -9.86 -5.30
N GLN A 28 -9.84 -8.58 -5.02
CA GLN A 28 -8.79 -7.73 -5.56
C GLN A 28 -8.02 -7.12 -4.40
N LEU A 29 -6.70 -7.22 -4.46
CA LEU A 29 -5.79 -6.57 -3.51
C LEU A 29 -5.12 -5.41 -4.23
N SER A 30 -5.08 -4.25 -3.59
CA SER A 30 -4.41 -3.06 -4.09
C SER A 30 -3.43 -2.54 -3.04
N VAL A 31 -2.40 -1.82 -3.48
CA VAL A 31 -1.44 -1.13 -2.62
C VAL A 31 -1.26 0.31 -3.12
N THR A 32 -1.29 1.27 -2.20
CA THR A 32 -1.06 2.68 -2.50
C THR A 32 -0.08 3.27 -1.50
N PRO A 33 0.98 3.95 -1.94
CA PRO A 33 1.46 4.06 -3.32
C PRO A 33 1.99 2.70 -3.84
N SER A 34 1.89 2.46 -5.15
CA SER A 34 2.51 1.29 -5.79
C SER A 34 3.96 1.53 -6.20
N ILE A 35 4.42 2.78 -6.25
CA ILE A 35 5.80 3.14 -6.61
C ILE A 35 6.26 4.28 -5.71
N ARG A 36 7.48 4.17 -5.18
CA ARG A 36 8.20 5.26 -4.51
C ARG A 36 9.66 5.28 -4.92
N SER A 37 10.12 6.46 -5.34
CA SER A 37 11.50 6.72 -5.71
C SER A 37 12.07 7.84 -4.86
N PHE A 38 13.33 7.68 -4.45
CA PHE A 38 14.11 8.68 -3.74
C PHE A 38 15.35 9.02 -4.55
N GLU A 39 15.61 10.31 -4.67
CA GLU A 39 16.83 10.84 -5.28
C GLU A 39 17.63 11.51 -4.17
N VAL A 40 18.83 11.00 -3.89
CA VAL A 40 19.67 11.45 -2.79
C VAL A 40 21.01 11.90 -3.35
N THR A 41 21.52 13.05 -2.91
CA THR A 41 22.89 13.45 -3.21
C THR A 41 23.82 12.90 -2.14
N SER A 42 24.82 12.13 -2.56
CA SER A 42 25.85 11.62 -1.67
C SER A 42 26.67 12.76 -1.06
N THR A 43 27.00 12.64 0.22
CA THR A 43 27.99 13.53 0.86
C THR A 43 29.43 13.10 0.60
N HIS A 44 29.62 11.93 -0.02
CA HIS A 44 30.92 11.31 -0.28
C HIS A 44 31.17 11.19 -1.79
N THR A 45 32.43 11.42 -2.20
CA THR A 45 32.89 11.38 -3.59
C THR A 45 33.55 10.06 -3.99
N SER A 46 33.53 9.04 -3.12
CA SER A 46 34.29 7.80 -3.32
C SER A 46 33.51 6.68 -4.02
N GLY A 47 32.23 6.89 -4.38
CA GLY A 47 31.36 5.84 -4.95
C GLY A 47 31.01 4.69 -3.99
N ASP A 48 31.66 4.61 -2.82
CA ASP A 48 31.37 3.63 -1.79
C ASP A 48 30.09 4.00 -1.00
N CYS A 49 29.22 3.01 -0.79
CA CYS A 49 28.05 3.11 0.07
C CYS A 49 28.50 3.14 1.55
N ASP A 50 28.40 4.30 2.19
CA ASP A 50 28.60 4.47 3.63
C ASP A 50 27.24 4.45 4.34
N TYR A 51 26.88 3.28 4.88
CA TYR A 51 25.58 3.08 5.53
C TYR A 51 25.46 3.86 6.83
N GLN A 52 24.45 4.72 6.90
CA GLN A 52 24.14 5.50 8.10
C GLN A 52 22.74 5.11 8.61
N GLU A 53 22.70 4.43 9.76
CA GLU A 53 21.47 3.89 10.36
C GLU A 53 20.38 4.96 10.58
N ASN A 54 20.76 6.20 10.87
CA ASN A 54 19.85 7.31 11.19
C ASN A 54 19.41 8.14 9.97
N VAL A 55 19.78 7.73 8.76
CA VAL A 55 19.42 8.42 7.51
C VAL A 55 18.36 7.59 6.81
N PHE A 56 17.10 7.82 7.17
CA PHE A 56 15.97 7.06 6.65
C PHE A 56 14.74 7.93 6.41
N GLN A 57 13.81 7.40 5.61
CA GLN A 57 12.48 7.95 5.41
C GLN A 57 11.45 6.84 5.61
N ASP A 58 10.42 7.14 6.40
CA ASP A 58 9.27 6.25 6.58
C ASP A 58 8.24 6.51 5.49
N VAL A 59 7.76 5.44 4.87
CA VAL A 59 6.80 5.44 3.75
C VAL A 59 5.56 4.64 4.15
N PRO A 60 4.37 5.26 4.17
CA PRO A 60 3.14 4.51 4.39
C PRO A 60 2.73 3.77 3.11
N LEU A 61 2.50 2.46 3.22
CA LEU A 61 1.86 1.63 2.22
C LEU A 61 0.49 1.18 2.74
N LEU A 62 -0.57 1.64 2.08
CA LEU A 62 -1.93 1.24 2.36
C LEU A 62 -2.32 0.07 1.45
N TYR A 63 -2.50 -1.10 2.04
CA TYR A 63 -3.08 -2.25 1.36
C TYR A 63 -4.59 -2.25 1.54
N ALA A 64 -5.35 -2.47 0.46
CA ALA A 64 -6.80 -2.56 0.52
C ALA A 64 -7.29 -3.78 -0.27
N LEU A 65 -8.11 -4.61 0.38
CA LEU A 65 -8.71 -5.82 -0.18
C LEU A 65 -10.21 -5.60 -0.36
N SER A 66 -10.71 -5.78 -1.58
CA SER A 66 -12.13 -5.61 -1.92
C SER A 66 -12.61 -6.65 -2.92
N THR A 67 -13.92 -6.79 -3.08
CA THR A 67 -14.52 -7.56 -4.19
C THR A 67 -14.40 -6.79 -5.50
N SER A 68 -14.82 -7.42 -6.61
CA SER A 68 -14.85 -6.77 -7.92
C SER A 68 -15.85 -5.61 -8.03
N GLU A 69 -16.87 -5.58 -7.17
CA GLU A 69 -17.81 -4.47 -7.02
C GLU A 69 -17.33 -3.38 -6.04
N GLY A 70 -16.13 -3.52 -5.48
CA GLY A 70 -15.52 -2.57 -4.55
C GLY A 70 -15.96 -2.71 -3.09
N ALA A 71 -16.66 -3.79 -2.72
CA ALA A 71 -17.01 -4.03 -1.32
C ALA A 71 -15.77 -4.46 -0.51
N PRO A 72 -15.47 -3.84 0.65
CA PRO A 72 -14.27 -4.17 1.42
C PRO A 72 -14.32 -5.57 2.03
N ILE A 73 -13.18 -6.27 2.04
CA ILE A 73 -13.02 -7.61 2.63
C ILE A 73 -12.17 -7.50 3.91
N GLY A 74 -12.85 -7.40 5.05
CA GLY A 74 -12.22 -7.22 6.35
C GLY A 74 -11.83 -8.52 7.07
N GLY A 75 -10.82 -8.43 7.95
CA GLY A 75 -10.34 -9.54 8.77
C GLY A 75 -9.57 -10.64 8.03
N ALA A 76 -9.29 -10.40 6.74
CA ALA A 76 -8.57 -11.34 5.87
C ALA A 76 -7.07 -11.33 6.19
N THR A 77 -6.45 -12.51 6.11
CA THR A 77 -5.00 -12.65 6.31
C THR A 77 -4.23 -12.06 5.12
N LEU A 78 -3.26 -11.21 5.40
CA LEU A 78 -2.31 -10.65 4.45
C LEU A 78 -0.92 -11.21 4.74
N SER A 79 -0.28 -11.80 3.73
CA SER A 79 1.15 -12.16 3.78
C SER A 79 1.93 -11.14 2.97
N ILE A 80 2.92 -10.50 3.58
CA ILE A 80 3.69 -9.41 2.97
C ILE A 80 5.17 -9.82 2.97
N ILE A 81 5.82 -9.67 1.83
CA ILE A 81 7.21 -10.06 1.58
C ILE A 81 7.94 -8.88 0.93
N ALA A 82 9.05 -8.45 1.49
CA ALA A 82 10.00 -7.53 0.86
C ALA A 82 11.12 -8.34 0.20
N ASP A 83 11.19 -8.27 -1.12
CA ASP A 83 12.25 -8.86 -1.93
C ASP A 83 13.26 -7.79 -2.36
N PHE A 84 14.54 -8.06 -2.12
CA PHE A 84 15.62 -7.19 -2.56
C PHE A 84 16.16 -7.72 -3.88
N THR A 85 16.31 -6.83 -4.86
CA THR A 85 16.98 -7.24 -6.11
C THR A 85 18.41 -7.69 -5.80
N GLU A 86 18.75 -8.95 -6.12
CA GLU A 86 20.02 -9.62 -5.75
C GLU A 86 21.29 -8.85 -6.15
N GLN A 87 21.20 -7.89 -7.05
CA GLN A 87 22.32 -7.05 -7.48
C GLN A 87 22.61 -5.85 -6.57
N THR A 88 21.70 -5.48 -5.65
CA THR A 88 21.88 -4.32 -4.74
C THR A 88 21.96 -4.70 -3.26
N PHE A 89 21.70 -5.97 -2.90
CA PHE A 89 21.72 -6.40 -1.50
C PHE A 89 23.14 -6.69 -0.99
N SER A 90 23.71 -5.74 -0.26
CA SER A 90 25.02 -5.86 0.40
C SER A 90 24.98 -6.65 1.72
N GLY A 91 23.80 -7.14 2.14
CA GLY A 91 23.58 -7.71 3.47
C GLY A 91 23.19 -6.68 4.54
N LEU A 92 23.06 -5.40 4.17
CA LEU A 92 22.68 -4.32 5.07
C LEU A 92 21.15 -4.18 5.17
N PRO A 93 20.61 -3.80 6.35
CA PRO A 93 19.18 -3.57 6.53
C PRO A 93 18.78 -2.21 5.95
N VAL A 94 18.71 -2.13 4.61
CA VAL A 94 18.33 -0.90 3.89
C VAL A 94 16.81 -0.69 3.85
N LEU A 95 16.03 -1.69 4.22
CA LEU A 95 14.57 -1.64 4.31
C LEU A 95 14.08 -2.43 5.52
N ALA A 96 13.07 -1.90 6.21
CA ALA A 96 12.36 -2.58 7.29
C ALA A 96 10.85 -2.31 7.19
N LEU A 97 10.04 -3.29 7.57
CA LEU A 97 8.58 -3.21 7.59
C LEU A 97 8.09 -3.11 9.04
N TYR A 98 7.15 -2.20 9.26
CA TYR A 98 6.51 -1.96 10.55
C TYR A 98 5.01 -2.03 10.39
N ASP A 99 4.36 -2.72 11.33
CA ASP A 99 2.90 -2.84 11.35
C ASP A 99 2.34 -1.97 12.47
N ASP A 100 1.56 -0.93 12.13
CA ASP A 100 1.00 0.03 13.09
C ASP A 100 -0.15 -0.62 13.86
N PHE A 101 0.21 -1.39 14.90
CA PHE A 101 -0.76 -2.10 15.73
C PHE A 101 -1.53 -1.18 16.68
N ASN A 102 -0.96 -0.04 17.05
CA ASN A 102 -1.57 0.89 18.00
C ASN A 102 -2.47 1.94 17.31
N GLY A 103 -2.34 2.11 15.99
CA GLY A 103 -3.16 2.98 15.15
C GLY A 103 -2.88 4.48 15.32
N ASN A 104 -1.70 4.86 15.82
CA ASN A 104 -1.34 6.26 16.05
C ASN A 104 -0.69 6.93 14.81
N GLY A 105 -0.38 6.16 13.76
CA GLY A 105 0.25 6.65 12.53
C GLY A 105 1.73 7.02 12.70
N VAL A 106 2.42 6.50 13.71
CA VAL A 106 3.83 6.77 14.02
C VAL A 106 4.55 5.46 14.26
N VAL A 107 5.66 5.25 13.56
CA VAL A 107 6.50 4.06 13.71
C VAL A 107 7.13 4.01 15.11
N ASP A 108 6.80 2.96 15.87
CA ASP A 108 7.52 2.56 17.08
C ASP A 108 8.49 1.41 16.76
N ALA A 109 9.77 1.76 16.64
CA ALA A 109 10.78 0.81 16.18
C ALA A 109 10.99 -0.38 17.12
N ASP A 110 10.69 -0.22 18.42
CA ASP A 110 10.92 -1.26 19.43
C ASP A 110 9.77 -2.27 19.49
N THR A 111 8.57 -1.89 19.06
CA THR A 111 7.36 -2.70 19.25
C THR A 111 6.63 -3.08 17.95
N GLU A 112 6.85 -2.34 16.86
CA GLU A 112 6.12 -2.51 15.59
C GLU A 112 6.95 -3.14 14.48
N LEU A 113 8.25 -3.40 14.70
CA LEU A 113 9.11 -4.04 13.71
C LEU A 113 8.63 -5.46 13.43
N VAL A 114 8.18 -5.71 12.20
CA VAL A 114 7.65 -7.02 11.77
C VAL A 114 8.57 -7.72 10.77
N SER A 115 9.43 -6.98 10.07
CA SER A 115 10.44 -7.54 9.17
C SER A 115 11.63 -6.58 9.05
N GLY A 116 12.84 -7.11 9.11
CA GLY A 116 14.09 -6.37 8.99
C GLY A 116 15.30 -7.30 8.90
N GLY A 117 16.38 -6.83 8.28
CA GLY A 117 17.60 -7.63 8.12
C GLY A 117 17.40 -8.85 7.22
N THR A 118 17.42 -10.05 7.79
CA THR A 118 17.27 -11.33 7.06
C THR A 118 15.83 -11.83 6.94
N ASP A 119 14.92 -11.31 7.75
CA ASP A 119 13.52 -11.74 7.73
C ASP A 119 12.76 -10.91 6.70
N VAL A 120 12.47 -11.54 5.57
CA VAL A 120 11.90 -10.88 4.37
C VAL A 120 10.37 -10.83 4.36
N GLY A 121 9.66 -11.39 5.32
CA GLY A 121 8.19 -11.35 5.29
C GLY A 121 7.49 -11.57 6.62
N PHE A 122 6.24 -11.11 6.68
CA PHE A 122 5.38 -11.21 7.86
C PHE A 122 3.92 -11.41 7.45
N THR A 123 3.08 -11.76 8.43
CA THR A 123 1.64 -11.94 8.23
C THR A 123 0.87 -11.02 9.16
N THR A 124 -0.17 -10.38 8.63
CA THR A 124 -1.09 -9.50 9.37
C THR A 124 -2.53 -9.70 8.90
N ARG A 125 -3.48 -8.89 9.37
CA ARG A 125 -4.88 -8.95 8.96
C ARG A 125 -5.41 -7.59 8.50
N THR A 126 -6.26 -7.59 7.48
CA THR A 126 -7.03 -6.39 7.11
C THR A 126 -7.96 -5.99 8.24
N SER A 127 -8.24 -4.69 8.34
CA SER A 127 -9.19 -4.14 9.30
C SER A 127 -10.56 -4.77 9.08
N ARG A 128 -11.26 -5.06 10.18
CA ARG A 128 -12.54 -5.80 10.14
C ARG A 128 -13.60 -5.13 9.28
N TYR A 129 -13.58 -3.80 9.18
CA TYR A 129 -14.67 -3.03 8.58
C TYR A 129 -14.30 -2.39 7.25
N ASN A 130 -13.04 -2.01 7.04
CA ASN A 130 -12.63 -1.30 5.83
C ASN A 130 -11.85 -2.19 4.86
N GLY A 131 -11.42 -3.39 5.28
CA GLY A 131 -10.64 -4.28 4.41
C GLY A 131 -9.25 -3.75 4.08
N ASP A 132 -8.74 -2.81 4.88
CA ASP A 132 -7.46 -2.15 4.67
C ASP A 132 -6.42 -2.51 5.74
N ARG A 133 -5.14 -2.31 5.44
CA ARG A 133 -4.05 -2.38 6.41
C ARG A 133 -2.95 -1.39 6.03
N LEU A 134 -2.57 -0.54 6.97
CA LEU A 134 -1.46 0.38 6.82
C LEU A 134 -0.17 -0.29 7.31
N ILE A 135 0.81 -0.37 6.44
CA ILE A 135 2.17 -0.84 6.75
C ILE A 135 3.13 0.30 6.52
N TRP A 136 4.04 0.52 7.47
CA TRP A 136 5.11 1.49 7.32
C TRP A 136 6.35 0.80 6.80
N VAL A 137 7.02 1.44 5.85
CA VAL A 137 8.29 0.98 5.30
C VAL A 137 9.35 2.00 5.63
N ARG A 138 10.33 1.63 6.43
CA ARG A 138 11.52 2.45 6.66
C ARG A 138 12.53 2.18 5.57
N VAL A 139 12.86 3.21 4.81
CA VAL A 139 13.80 3.17 3.70
C VAL A 139 15.06 3.90 4.13
N ASN A 140 16.20 3.20 4.21
CA ASN A 140 17.48 3.84 4.46
C ASN A 140 17.93 4.60 3.19
N LEU A 141 18.31 5.87 3.33
CA LEU A 141 18.64 6.73 2.19
C LEU A 141 20.15 6.85 1.94
N SER A 142 20.98 6.11 2.66
CA SER A 142 22.44 6.21 2.53
C SER A 142 23.01 5.58 1.27
N CYS A 143 22.30 4.60 0.69
CA CYS A 143 22.82 3.80 -0.41
C CYS A 143 21.76 3.57 -1.48
N ALA A 144 22.20 3.45 -2.73
CA ALA A 144 21.31 3.14 -3.83
C ALA A 144 20.86 1.68 -3.78
N PHE A 145 19.56 1.43 -3.91
CA PHE A 145 19.00 0.08 -3.99
C PHE A 145 17.61 0.10 -4.64
N SER A 146 17.16 -1.10 -5.05
CA SER A 146 15.78 -1.32 -5.51
C SER A 146 15.20 -2.56 -4.85
N ALA A 147 13.97 -2.44 -4.36
CA ALA A 147 13.23 -3.50 -3.70
C ALA A 147 11.78 -3.56 -4.21
N GLU A 148 11.21 -4.76 -4.19
CA GLU A 148 9.79 -5.00 -4.47
C GLU A 148 9.12 -5.57 -3.21
N ILE A 149 7.96 -5.04 -2.85
CA ILE A 149 7.16 -5.50 -1.73
C ILE A 149 5.90 -6.15 -2.28
N PHE A 150 5.82 -7.47 -2.13
CA PHE A 150 4.70 -8.29 -2.55
C PHE A 150 3.75 -8.52 -1.39
N ALA A 151 2.45 -8.42 -1.65
CA ALA A 151 1.42 -8.79 -0.69
C ALA A 151 0.44 -9.78 -1.32
N TYR A 152 0.00 -10.76 -0.53
CA TYR A 152 -0.92 -11.81 -0.96
C TYR A 152 -2.05 -12.01 0.05
N SER A 153 -3.26 -12.26 -0.46
CA SER A 153 -4.42 -12.69 0.31
C SER A 153 -5.25 -13.67 -0.52
N GLY A 154 -5.12 -14.97 -0.22
CA GLY A 154 -5.70 -16.01 -1.08
C GLY A 154 -5.10 -15.96 -2.48
N THR A 155 -5.93 -15.69 -3.50
CA THR A 155 -5.50 -15.52 -4.90
C THR A 155 -5.24 -14.07 -5.29
N ALA A 156 -5.60 -13.10 -4.45
CA ALA A 156 -5.39 -11.69 -4.71
C ALA A 156 -3.95 -11.29 -4.33
N SER A 157 -3.32 -10.46 -5.15
CA SER A 157 -1.95 -9.98 -4.93
C SER A 157 -1.79 -8.51 -5.30
N ALA A 158 -0.90 -7.79 -4.61
CA ALA A 158 -0.48 -6.44 -4.95
C ALA A 158 1.04 -6.32 -4.82
N THR A 159 1.64 -5.40 -5.58
CA THR A 159 3.09 -5.15 -5.56
C THR A 159 3.35 -3.66 -5.43
N ALA A 160 4.30 -3.29 -4.58
CA ALA A 160 4.84 -1.95 -4.49
C ALA A 160 6.35 -1.97 -4.78
N SER A 161 6.85 -1.00 -5.53
CA SER A 161 8.28 -0.86 -5.83
C SER A 161 8.86 0.33 -5.08
N ILE A 162 10.04 0.14 -4.47
CA ILE A 162 10.80 1.19 -3.80
C ILE A 162 12.20 1.24 -4.40
N SER A 163 12.64 2.43 -4.79
CA SER A 163 13.99 2.65 -5.30
C SER A 163 14.64 3.87 -4.66
N VAL A 164 15.92 3.74 -4.34
CA VAL A 164 16.78 4.85 -3.93
C VAL A 164 17.89 4.97 -4.97
N ALA A 165 18.00 6.13 -5.58
CA ALA A 165 19.11 6.51 -6.45
C ALA A 165 19.99 7.53 -5.72
N VAL A 166 21.30 7.33 -5.80
CA VAL A 166 22.30 8.19 -5.15
C VAL A 166 23.18 8.82 -6.21
N HIS A 167 23.26 10.15 -6.22
CA HIS A 167 24.06 10.94 -7.16
C HIS A 167 25.31 11.48 -6.47
N GLU A 168 26.42 11.55 -7.20
CA GLU A 168 27.63 12.20 -6.69
C GLU A 168 27.47 13.73 -6.63
N PRO A 169 28.08 14.39 -5.62
CA PRO A 169 28.01 15.84 -5.53
C PRO A 169 28.75 16.47 -6.72
N GLY A 170 27.99 17.17 -7.57
CA GLY A 170 28.51 17.84 -8.78
C GLY A 170 28.25 17.08 -10.08
N GLU A 171 27.61 15.90 -10.04
CA GLU A 171 27.03 15.31 -11.24
C GLU A 171 25.87 16.20 -11.68
N ILE A 172 26.02 16.86 -12.83
CA ILE A 172 25.00 17.73 -13.40
C ILE A 172 23.86 16.80 -13.80
N GLN A 173 22.78 16.77 -13.02
CA GLN A 173 21.57 16.05 -13.39
C GLN A 173 21.23 16.49 -14.82
N PRO A 174 21.11 15.57 -15.79
CA PRO A 174 20.74 15.95 -17.15
C PRO A 174 19.47 16.77 -17.04
N GLU A 175 19.54 18.06 -17.36
CA GLU A 175 18.37 18.93 -17.34
C GLU A 175 17.31 18.20 -18.15
N ALA A 176 16.19 17.83 -17.51
CA ALA A 176 15.09 17.21 -18.20
C ALA A 176 14.83 18.08 -19.45
N PRO A 177 14.71 17.48 -20.66
CA PRO A 177 14.44 18.25 -21.85
C PRO A 177 13.32 19.24 -21.54
N PRO A 178 13.46 20.54 -21.87
CA PRO A 178 12.48 21.54 -21.49
C PRO A 178 11.11 21.02 -21.88
N GLU A 179 10.20 20.93 -20.90
CA GLU A 179 8.85 20.44 -21.18
C GLU A 179 8.33 21.20 -22.39
N PRO A 180 7.79 20.50 -23.41
CA PRO A 180 7.25 21.17 -24.57
C PRO A 180 6.25 22.20 -24.05
N VAL A 181 6.56 23.48 -24.26
CA VAL A 181 5.75 24.60 -23.76
C VAL A 181 4.32 24.31 -24.19
N SER A 182 3.46 23.93 -23.24
CA SER A 182 2.06 23.73 -23.53
C SER A 182 1.59 25.07 -24.12
N PRO A 183 1.01 25.08 -25.33
CA PRO A 183 0.48 26.32 -25.88
C PRO A 183 -0.43 26.92 -24.82
N GLU A 184 -0.22 28.22 -24.52
CA GLU A 184 -1.08 28.93 -23.59
C GLU A 184 -2.54 28.67 -24.01
N PRO A 185 -3.44 28.36 -23.05
CA PRO A 185 -4.86 28.24 -23.36
C PRO A 185 -5.28 29.51 -24.09
N VAL A 186 -5.65 29.38 -25.35
CA VAL A 186 -6.21 30.49 -26.11
C VAL A 186 -7.44 30.94 -25.33
N GLU A 187 -7.37 32.12 -24.74
CA GLU A 187 -8.50 32.70 -24.01
C GLU A 187 -9.69 32.70 -24.96
N PRO A 188 -10.78 31.99 -24.64
CA PRO A 188 -11.92 31.92 -25.54
C PRO A 188 -12.44 33.34 -25.75
N GLU A 189 -12.39 33.80 -27.00
CA GLU A 189 -12.95 35.07 -27.40
C GLU A 189 -14.43 35.07 -26.97
N ILE A 190 -14.77 35.91 -25.99
CA ILE A 190 -16.12 35.98 -25.42
C ILE A 190 -17.06 36.40 -26.55
N GLN A 191 -17.73 35.43 -27.16
CA GLN A 191 -18.80 35.75 -28.10
C GLN A 191 -19.94 36.39 -27.31
N PRO A 192 -20.45 37.55 -27.75
CA PRO A 192 -21.58 38.18 -27.08
C PRO A 192 -22.76 37.21 -27.06
N SER A 193 -23.21 36.86 -25.85
CA SER A 193 -24.42 36.05 -25.67
C SER A 193 -25.60 36.79 -26.31
N ASN A 194 -26.27 36.12 -27.23
CA ASN A 194 -27.54 36.56 -27.82
C ASN A 194 -28.74 36.13 -26.97
N ASP A 195 -28.54 35.75 -25.71
CA ASP A 195 -29.65 35.29 -24.88
C ASP A 195 -30.58 36.46 -24.53
N PRO A 196 -31.88 36.34 -24.80
CA PRO A 196 -32.85 37.35 -24.41
C PRO A 196 -32.89 37.47 -22.88
N PRO A 197 -33.14 38.68 -22.35
CA PRO A 197 -33.22 38.91 -20.92
C PRO A 197 -34.31 38.02 -20.30
N ILE A 198 -33.90 37.17 -19.34
CA ILE A 198 -34.83 36.35 -18.56
C ILE A 198 -35.64 37.30 -17.67
N LEU A 199 -36.94 37.38 -17.94
CA LEU A 199 -37.86 38.14 -17.09
C LEU A 199 -38.04 37.42 -15.75
N PRO A 200 -38.05 38.15 -14.62
CA PRO A 200 -38.23 37.55 -13.31
C PRO A 200 -39.63 36.93 -13.17
N VAL A 201 -39.68 35.64 -12.86
CA VAL A 201 -40.92 34.94 -12.51
C VAL A 201 -41.33 35.40 -11.11
N ALA A 202 -42.46 36.12 -11.03
CA ALA A 202 -43.04 36.56 -9.77
C ALA A 202 -43.48 35.34 -8.93
N LEU A 203 -42.81 35.13 -7.80
CA LEU A 203 -43.13 34.10 -6.83
C LEU A 203 -44.42 34.51 -6.10
N SER A 204 -45.54 33.89 -6.46
CA SER A 204 -46.82 34.09 -5.75
C SER A 204 -46.85 33.23 -4.49
N ILE A 205 -46.75 33.87 -3.34
CA ILE A 205 -47.00 33.29 -2.02
C ILE A 205 -48.53 33.25 -1.85
N PHE A 206 -49.13 32.07 -1.80
CA PHE A 206 -50.52 31.89 -1.37
C PHE A 206 -50.59 31.57 0.14
N PRO A 207 -51.66 31.99 0.82
CA PRO A 207 -51.80 31.97 2.29
C PRO A 207 -52.09 30.60 2.89
#